data_AF-A0A8J7QB59-F1
#
_entry.id   AF-A0A8J7QB59-F1
#
_cell.length_a   1.000
_cell.length_b   1.000
_cell.length_c   1.000
_cell.angle_alpha   90.00
_cell.angle_beta   90.00
_cell.angle_gamma   90.00
#
_symmetry.space_group_name_H-M   'P 1'
#
loop_
_entity.id
_entity.type
_entity.pdbx_description
1 polymer ?
#
loop_
_entity_poly.entity_id
_entity_poly.type
_entity_poly.pdbx_seq_one_letter_code
_entity_poly.pdbx_strand_id
1 'polypeptide(L)'
;MNKKACLFSCLGCGGILSVVLVAMGILTYQTFQQMSEGFTSPGTVASSVLADGETYPPGYAAVVGFGIPFSFDFIMMGEVQTEIQTEDPFEKLAVSLENTDPSLTLLKMKGAYNDPQLESFLKDGSQSSFHYAQFNVLFHADDQAQRGFFGHGSGEILYLSTNGRVVLSGEQGSTLQGAYTLFYSKCSDGRAVLGLWFDQRAPDEVVEGGPVDPNAFREMVAYFSFCP
;
A
#
# COMPACT_ATOMS: atom_id res chain seq x y z
N MET A 1 50.41 8.40 33.40
CA MET A 1 49.18 8.12 32.61
C MET A 1 49.37 6.80 31.85
N ASN A 2 48.56 5.80 32.17
CA ASN A 2 48.75 4.40 31.76
C ASN A 2 48.31 4.14 30.31
N LYS A 3 49.27 4.11 29.37
CA LYS A 3 49.03 3.78 27.95
C LYS A 3 48.38 2.40 27.72
N LYS A 4 48.53 1.47 28.67
CA LYS A 4 47.95 0.11 28.59
C LYS A 4 46.42 0.07 28.78
N ALA A 5 45.84 1.02 29.52
CA ALA A 5 44.39 1.08 29.72
C ALA A 5 43.65 1.58 28.46
N CYS A 6 44.31 2.38 27.63
CA CYS A 6 43.73 2.92 26.39
C CYS A 6 43.63 1.83 25.29
N LEU A 7 44.60 0.91 25.23
CA LEU A 7 44.64 -0.14 24.20
C LEU A 7 43.48 -1.16 24.34
N PHE A 8 43.11 -1.53 25.57
CA PHE A 8 42.00 -2.46 25.82
C PHE A 8 40.63 -1.83 25.54
N SER A 9 40.46 -0.51 25.78
CA SER A 9 39.21 0.19 25.49
C SER A 9 38.97 0.32 23.97
N CYS A 10 40.02 0.56 23.18
CA CYS A 10 39.90 0.64 21.72
C CYS A 10 39.61 -0.73 21.06
N LEU A 11 40.15 -1.83 21.58
CA LEU A 11 39.87 -3.18 21.09
C LEU A 11 38.44 -3.65 21.44
N GLY A 12 37.91 -3.26 22.60
CA GLY A 12 36.53 -3.55 22.99
C GLY A 12 35.48 -2.86 22.11
N CYS A 13 35.69 -1.59 21.76
CA CYS A 13 34.78 -0.86 20.88
C CYS A 13 34.76 -1.40 19.43
N GLY A 14 35.90 -1.84 18.90
CA GLY A 14 35.97 -2.42 17.55
C GLY A 14 35.24 -3.77 17.44
N GLY A 15 35.31 -4.59 18.49
CA GLY A 15 34.58 -5.86 18.57
C GLY A 15 33.06 -5.64 18.62
N ILE A 16 32.59 -4.69 19.41
CA ILE A 16 31.14 -4.38 19.50
C ILE A 16 30.63 -3.83 18.17
N LEU A 17 31.36 -2.89 17.54
CA LEU A 17 30.94 -2.31 16.26
C LEU A 17 30.83 -3.35 15.15
N SER A 18 31.79 -4.27 15.06
CA SER A 18 31.75 -5.35 14.06
C SER A 18 30.60 -6.32 14.29
N VAL A 19 30.30 -6.69 15.55
CA VAL A 19 29.12 -7.51 15.88
C VAL A 19 27.83 -6.80 15.50
N VAL A 20 27.71 -5.49 15.77
CA VAL A 20 26.52 -4.69 15.41
C VAL A 20 26.35 -4.63 13.88
N LEU A 21 27.43 -4.38 13.13
CA LEU A 21 27.37 -4.33 11.66
C LEU A 21 27.00 -5.69 11.05
N VAL A 22 27.54 -6.79 11.58
CA VAL A 22 27.18 -8.14 11.14
C VAL A 22 25.71 -8.44 11.47
N ALA A 23 25.24 -8.08 12.67
CA ALA A 23 23.84 -8.25 13.04
C ALA A 23 22.90 -7.44 12.14
N MET A 24 23.25 -6.18 11.82
CA MET A 24 22.51 -5.36 10.86
C MET A 24 22.53 -5.96 9.45
N GLY A 25 23.67 -6.49 9.00
CA GLY A 25 23.77 -7.16 7.71
C GLY A 25 22.87 -8.39 7.61
N ILE A 26 22.85 -9.23 8.65
CA ILE A 26 21.97 -10.41 8.74
C ILE A 26 20.50 -9.99 8.72
N LEU A 27 20.11 -8.98 9.51
CA LEU A 27 18.74 -8.46 9.53
C LEU A 27 18.31 -7.90 8.16
N THR A 28 19.20 -7.16 7.49
CA THR A 28 18.93 -6.60 6.17
C THR A 28 18.76 -7.71 5.14
N TYR A 29 19.62 -8.73 5.17
CA TYR A 29 19.54 -9.89 4.28
C TYR A 29 18.26 -10.71 4.48
N GLN A 30 17.86 -10.97 5.73
CA GLN A 30 16.61 -11.67 6.04
C GLN A 30 15.38 -10.88 5.59
N THR A 31 15.40 -9.55 5.78
CA THR A 31 14.32 -8.67 5.30
C THR A 31 14.23 -8.71 3.78
N PHE A 32 15.38 -8.69 3.08
CA PHE A 32 15.42 -8.78 1.62
C PHE A 32 14.90 -10.11 1.09
N GLN A 33 15.27 -11.23 1.73
CA GLN A 33 14.74 -12.55 1.39
C GLN A 33 13.22 -12.63 1.57
N GLN A 34 12.69 -12.10 2.68
CA GLN A 34 11.24 -12.07 2.92
C GLN A 34 10.50 -11.16 1.92
N MET A 35 11.08 -10.03 1.53
CA MET A 35 10.55 -9.21 0.45
C MET A 35 10.51 -10.01 -0.86
N SER A 36 11.61 -10.69 -1.21
CA SER A 36 11.72 -11.52 -2.42
C SER A 36 10.73 -12.69 -2.43
N GLU A 37 10.52 -13.36 -1.30
CA GLU A 37 9.51 -14.41 -1.13
C GLU A 37 8.08 -13.86 -1.27
N GLY A 38 7.84 -12.64 -0.78
CA GLY A 38 6.58 -11.91 -1.00
C GLY A 38 6.32 -11.68 -2.49
N PHE A 39 7.30 -11.14 -3.22
CA PHE A 39 7.19 -10.90 -4.66
C PHE A 39 6.94 -12.18 -5.48
N THR A 40 7.50 -13.30 -5.03
CA THR A 40 7.35 -14.60 -5.72
C THR A 40 6.07 -15.34 -5.34
N SER A 41 5.45 -15.02 -4.19
CA SER A 41 4.20 -15.64 -3.71
C SER A 41 3.18 -14.59 -3.24
N PRO A 42 2.63 -13.76 -4.16
CA PRO A 42 1.73 -12.67 -3.81
C PRO A 42 0.48 -13.13 -3.02
N GLY A 43 0.02 -14.37 -3.24
CA GLY A 43 -1.09 -14.97 -2.51
C GLY A 43 -0.85 -15.12 -1.00
N THR A 44 0.40 -15.34 -0.57
CA THR A 44 0.77 -15.45 0.85
C THR A 44 0.55 -14.11 1.55
N VAL A 45 0.96 -13.01 0.92
CA VAL A 45 0.76 -11.66 1.47
C VAL A 45 -0.72 -11.29 1.40
N ALA A 46 -1.41 -11.61 0.29
CA ALA A 46 -2.84 -11.36 0.14
C ALA A 46 -3.67 -11.98 1.27
N SER A 47 -3.35 -13.19 1.70
CA SER A 47 -4.05 -13.84 2.82
C SER A 47 -4.04 -13.03 4.12
N SER A 48 -3.06 -12.12 4.32
CA SER A 48 -2.96 -11.29 5.53
C SER A 48 -3.92 -10.09 5.54
N VAL A 49 -4.53 -9.77 4.39
CA VAL A 49 -5.50 -8.68 4.25
C VAL A 49 -6.89 -9.16 3.88
N LEU A 50 -7.04 -10.36 3.32
CA LEU A 50 -8.36 -10.95 3.02
C LEU A 50 -9.08 -11.34 4.32
N ALA A 51 -10.40 -11.18 4.35
CA ALA A 51 -11.21 -11.42 5.54
C ALA A 51 -11.26 -12.90 5.94
N ASP A 52 -11.32 -13.79 4.96
CA ASP A 52 -11.31 -15.24 5.13
C ASP A 52 -9.96 -15.88 4.73
N GLY A 53 -8.99 -15.06 4.34
CA GLY A 53 -7.64 -15.47 3.96
C GLY A 53 -7.50 -16.03 2.54
N GLU A 54 -8.60 -16.30 1.82
CA GLU A 54 -8.54 -17.04 0.55
C GLU A 54 -9.44 -16.49 -0.57
N THR A 55 -10.50 -15.74 -0.25
CA THR A 55 -11.47 -15.28 -1.24
C THR A 55 -11.16 -13.87 -1.71
N TYR A 56 -10.87 -13.75 -3.00
CA TYR A 56 -10.72 -12.46 -3.67
C TYR A 56 -12.07 -11.89 -4.12
N PRO A 57 -12.18 -10.56 -4.29
CA PRO A 57 -13.30 -9.97 -5.01
C PRO A 57 -13.45 -10.58 -6.42
N PRO A 58 -14.68 -10.76 -6.94
CA PRO A 58 -14.90 -11.33 -8.26
C PRO A 58 -14.13 -10.59 -9.36
N GLY A 59 -13.40 -11.34 -10.19
CA GLY A 59 -12.58 -10.79 -11.26
C GLY A 59 -11.20 -10.30 -10.82
N TYR A 60 -10.88 -10.30 -9.54
CA TYR A 60 -9.58 -9.89 -9.02
C TYR A 60 -8.70 -11.09 -8.64
N ALA A 61 -7.40 -10.96 -8.84
CA ALA A 61 -6.38 -11.80 -8.23
C ALA A 61 -5.22 -10.95 -7.71
N ALA A 62 -4.44 -11.49 -6.77
CA ALA A 62 -3.21 -10.85 -6.33
C ALA A 62 -2.18 -10.85 -7.47
N VAL A 63 -1.80 -9.66 -7.93
CA VAL A 63 -0.81 -9.46 -9.00
C VAL A 63 0.58 -9.28 -8.39
N VAL A 64 0.65 -8.43 -7.36
CA VAL A 64 1.87 -8.15 -6.60
C VAL A 64 1.53 -8.16 -5.12
N GLY A 65 2.40 -8.75 -4.30
CA GLY A 65 2.35 -8.61 -2.86
C GLY A 65 3.76 -8.60 -2.30
N PHE A 66 4.05 -7.75 -1.33
CA PHE A 66 5.27 -7.84 -0.53
C PHE A 66 5.04 -7.20 0.83
N GLY A 67 5.82 -7.62 1.83
CA GLY A 67 5.72 -7.08 3.18
C GLY A 67 7.08 -6.74 3.73
N ILE A 68 7.15 -5.66 4.49
CA ILE A 68 8.26 -5.37 5.38
C ILE A 68 7.81 -5.76 6.79
N PRO A 69 8.49 -6.71 7.46
CA PRO A 69 8.18 -7.06 8.84
C PRO A 69 8.07 -5.82 9.71
N PHE A 70 7.04 -5.77 10.55
CA PHE A 70 6.76 -4.68 11.50
C PHE A 70 6.44 -3.30 10.89
N SER A 71 6.59 -3.11 9.57
CA SER A 71 6.34 -1.81 8.92
C SER A 71 5.03 -1.82 8.13
N PHE A 72 4.94 -2.59 7.05
CA PHE A 72 3.72 -2.65 6.23
C PHE A 72 3.61 -3.94 5.41
N ASP A 73 2.39 -4.26 4.96
CA ASP A 73 2.11 -5.16 3.84
C ASP A 73 1.56 -4.32 2.67
N PHE A 74 2.10 -4.54 1.48
CA PHE A 74 1.64 -3.95 0.23
C PHE A 74 1.10 -5.04 -0.67
N ILE A 75 -0.10 -4.87 -1.20
CA ILE A 75 -0.71 -5.79 -2.15
C ILE A 75 -1.38 -4.98 -3.25
N MET A 76 -1.16 -5.40 -4.48
CA MET A 76 -1.87 -4.94 -5.65
C MET A 76 -2.63 -6.13 -6.24
N MET A 77 -3.93 -5.95 -6.40
CA MET A 77 -4.84 -6.87 -7.06
C MET A 77 -5.31 -6.25 -8.36
N GLY A 78 -5.67 -7.08 -9.32
CA GLY A 78 -6.29 -6.64 -10.55
C GLY A 78 -6.88 -7.77 -11.34
N GLU A 79 -7.42 -7.43 -12.50
CA GLU A 79 -7.98 -8.42 -13.42
C GLU A 79 -6.88 -9.36 -13.90
N VAL A 80 -7.15 -10.68 -13.85
CA VAL A 80 -6.19 -11.74 -14.19
C VAL A 80 -5.71 -11.55 -15.63
N GLN A 81 -4.59 -10.89 -15.84
CA GLN A 81 -3.90 -10.83 -17.13
C GLN A 81 -2.66 -11.73 -17.11
N THR A 82 -2.38 -12.28 -18.30
CA THR A 82 -1.38 -13.31 -18.65
C THR A 82 -0.11 -13.35 -17.81
N GLU A 83 0.37 -14.56 -17.50
CA GLU A 83 1.68 -14.82 -16.86
C GLU A 83 2.77 -13.93 -17.49
N ILE A 84 3.23 -12.94 -16.72
CA ILE A 84 4.39 -12.13 -17.10
C ILE A 84 5.61 -13.06 -17.02
N GLN A 85 6.19 -13.38 -18.19
CA GLN A 85 7.39 -14.22 -18.30
C GLN A 85 8.66 -13.43 -17.97
N THR A 86 8.79 -12.97 -16.72
CA THR A 86 10.05 -12.45 -16.19
C THR A 86 10.31 -13.03 -14.81
N GLU A 87 11.58 -13.38 -14.56
CA GLU A 87 12.05 -13.80 -13.24
C GLU A 87 12.41 -12.60 -12.35
N ASP A 88 12.51 -11.38 -12.92
CA ASP A 88 12.80 -10.16 -12.16
C ASP A 88 11.52 -9.62 -11.50
N PRO A 89 11.43 -9.61 -10.15
CA PRO A 89 10.25 -9.12 -9.45
C PRO A 89 9.96 -7.63 -9.68
N PHE A 90 10.98 -6.81 -9.96
CA PHE A 90 10.81 -5.39 -10.23
C PHE A 90 10.30 -5.14 -11.66
N GLU A 91 10.75 -5.93 -12.63
CA GLU A 91 10.22 -5.89 -13.99
C GLU A 91 8.78 -6.39 -14.01
N LYS A 92 8.48 -7.47 -13.28
CA LYS A 92 7.11 -7.97 -13.10
C LYS A 92 6.19 -6.92 -12.49
N LEU A 93 6.66 -6.18 -11.48
CA LEU A 93 5.93 -5.06 -10.89
C LEU A 93 5.69 -3.93 -11.89
N ALA A 94 6.72 -3.51 -12.64
CA ALA A 94 6.60 -2.44 -13.63
C ALA A 94 5.58 -2.80 -14.73
N VAL A 95 5.70 -4.00 -15.31
CA VAL A 95 4.78 -4.49 -16.35
C VAL A 95 3.36 -4.67 -15.78
N SER A 96 3.23 -5.13 -14.53
CA SER A 96 1.92 -5.22 -13.88
C SER A 96 1.29 -3.84 -13.72
N LEU A 97 2.04 -2.86 -13.22
CA LEU A 97 1.54 -1.49 -13.04
C LEU A 97 1.11 -0.84 -14.36
N GLU A 98 1.77 -1.18 -15.47
CA GLU A 98 1.42 -0.66 -16.80
C GLU A 98 0.20 -1.34 -17.45
N ASN A 99 -0.09 -2.60 -17.10
CA ASN A 99 -1.12 -3.41 -17.79
C ASN A 99 -2.32 -3.79 -16.92
N THR A 100 -2.33 -3.44 -15.63
CA THR A 100 -3.40 -3.85 -14.71
C THR A 100 -4.48 -2.77 -14.59
N ASP A 101 -5.50 -2.88 -15.42
CA ASP A 101 -6.75 -2.13 -15.29
C ASP A 101 -7.95 -3.07 -15.29
N PRO A 102 -8.85 -3.03 -14.28
CA PRO A 102 -8.82 -2.21 -13.06
C PRO A 102 -7.89 -2.78 -11.98
N SER A 103 -7.36 -1.92 -11.10
CA SER A 103 -6.47 -2.31 -10.01
C SER A 103 -6.97 -1.88 -8.63
N LEU A 104 -6.76 -2.74 -7.64
CA LEU A 104 -6.97 -2.44 -6.22
C LEU A 104 -5.65 -2.58 -5.49
N THR A 105 -5.16 -1.48 -4.94
CA THR A 105 -3.93 -1.46 -4.15
C THR A 105 -4.27 -1.26 -2.69
N LEU A 106 -3.65 -2.06 -1.81
CA LEU A 106 -3.78 -2.01 -0.37
C LEU A 106 -2.40 -1.88 0.27
N LEU A 107 -2.28 -0.94 1.19
CA LEU A 107 -1.13 -0.73 2.05
C LEU A 107 -1.57 -0.82 3.51
N LYS A 108 -1.27 -1.94 4.15
CA LYS A 108 -1.56 -2.21 5.56
C LYS A 108 -0.33 -1.88 6.40
N MET A 109 -0.39 -0.78 7.15
CA MET A 109 0.67 -0.34 8.05
C MET A 109 0.53 -1.06 9.40
N LYS A 110 1.62 -1.71 9.83
CA LYS A 110 1.68 -2.55 11.04
C LYS A 110 2.04 -1.78 12.31
N GLY A 111 2.58 -0.56 12.17
CA GLY A 111 2.87 0.35 13.27
C GLY A 111 1.76 1.37 13.52
N ALA A 112 1.91 2.15 14.60
CA ALA A 112 1.05 3.29 14.87
C ALA A 112 1.15 4.31 13.73
N TYR A 113 0.12 4.38 12.90
CA TYR A 113 0.05 5.32 11.80
C TYR A 113 -1.03 6.37 12.06
N ASN A 114 -0.67 7.62 11.81
CA ASN A 114 -1.57 8.75 11.98
C ASN A 114 -1.17 9.84 11.00
N ASP A 115 -2.02 10.06 9.99
CA ASP A 115 -1.85 11.14 9.03
C ASP A 115 -3.09 12.06 9.09
N PRO A 116 -3.04 13.14 9.91
CA PRO A 116 -4.14 14.08 10.01
C PRO A 116 -4.47 14.79 8.69
N GLN A 117 -3.49 14.91 7.78
CA GLN A 117 -3.71 15.55 6.48
C GLN A 117 -4.53 14.65 5.58
N LEU A 118 -4.21 13.35 5.53
CA LEU A 118 -5.01 12.34 4.85
C LEU A 118 -6.43 12.27 5.42
N GLU A 119 -6.56 12.22 6.76
CA GLU A 119 -7.88 12.16 7.38
C GLU A 119 -8.74 13.39 7.05
N SER A 120 -8.16 14.60 7.10
CA SER A 120 -8.88 15.82 6.73
C SER A 120 -9.24 15.81 5.24
N PHE A 121 -8.28 15.48 4.37
CA PHE A 121 -8.52 15.37 2.92
C PHE A 121 -9.72 14.46 2.59
N LEU A 122 -9.83 13.33 3.27
CA LEU A 122 -10.94 12.38 3.11
C LEU A 122 -12.24 12.82 3.80
N LYS A 123 -12.18 13.49 4.96
CA LYS A 123 -13.37 13.86 5.75
C LYS A 123 -14.06 15.13 5.27
N ASP A 124 -13.32 16.23 5.18
CA ASP A 124 -13.88 17.56 5.01
C ASP A 124 -13.47 18.23 3.69
N GLY A 125 -12.56 17.60 2.93
CA GLY A 125 -12.07 18.16 1.68
C GLY A 125 -11.38 19.51 1.87
N SER A 126 -10.76 19.74 3.04
CA SER A 126 -10.03 20.98 3.36
C SER A 126 -8.95 21.32 2.34
N GLN A 127 -8.50 20.33 1.57
CA GLN A 127 -7.53 20.46 0.49
C GLN A 127 -8.08 19.82 -0.79
N SER A 128 -7.84 20.46 -1.93
CA SER A 128 -8.18 19.91 -3.25
C SER A 128 -7.21 18.83 -3.72
N SER A 129 -6.08 18.67 -3.04
CA SER A 129 -5.10 17.64 -3.35
C SER A 129 -4.41 17.11 -2.10
N PHE A 130 -4.00 15.85 -2.13
CA PHE A 130 -3.22 15.20 -1.08
C PHE A 130 -1.95 14.59 -1.67
N HIS A 131 -0.79 14.98 -1.14
CA HIS A 131 0.50 14.41 -1.53
C HIS A 131 0.90 13.30 -0.56
N TYR A 132 0.84 12.06 -1.03
CA TYR A 132 1.35 10.93 -0.29
C TYR A 132 2.85 10.77 -0.52
N ALA A 133 3.63 11.49 0.30
CA ALA A 133 5.08 11.62 0.13
C ALA A 133 5.83 10.29 0.08
N GLN A 134 5.35 9.26 0.79
CA GLN A 134 6.02 7.96 0.88
C GLN A 134 6.11 7.24 -0.47
N PHE A 135 5.13 7.43 -1.34
CA PHE A 135 5.11 6.85 -2.69
C PHE A 135 5.20 7.93 -3.77
N ASN A 136 5.42 9.17 -3.36
CA ASN A 136 5.47 10.33 -4.22
C ASN A 136 4.23 10.45 -5.15
N VAL A 137 3.04 10.16 -4.61
CA VAL A 137 1.78 10.19 -5.36
C VAL A 137 0.98 11.42 -4.95
N LEU A 138 0.51 12.19 -5.93
CA LEU A 138 -0.38 13.32 -5.70
C LEU A 138 -1.79 12.95 -6.18
N PHE A 139 -2.74 12.96 -5.24
CA PHE A 139 -4.15 12.74 -5.49
C PHE A 139 -4.85 14.08 -5.66
N HIS A 140 -5.64 14.23 -6.73
CA HIS A 140 -6.48 15.40 -6.95
C HIS A 140 -7.95 15.04 -6.79
N ALA A 141 -8.61 15.68 -5.82
CA ALA A 141 -10.05 15.58 -5.70
C ALA A 141 -10.70 16.63 -6.61
N ASP A 142 -11.50 16.17 -7.57
CA ASP A 142 -12.29 17.07 -8.40
C ASP A 142 -13.54 17.55 -7.65
N ASP A 143 -14.22 18.58 -8.17
CA ASP A 143 -15.41 19.18 -7.54
C ASP A 143 -16.57 18.18 -7.36
N GLN A 144 -16.58 17.09 -8.14
CA GLN A 144 -17.58 16.02 -8.07
C GLN A 144 -17.20 14.88 -7.13
N ALA A 145 -16.10 15.00 -6.40
CA ALA A 145 -15.64 13.94 -5.53
C ALA A 145 -16.63 13.68 -4.38
N GLN A 146 -17.08 12.43 -4.27
CA GLN A 146 -17.92 11.98 -3.18
C GLN A 146 -17.04 11.51 -2.02
N ARG A 147 -17.38 11.98 -0.81
CA ARG A 147 -16.73 11.59 0.44
C ARG A 147 -17.72 10.90 1.32
N GLY A 148 -17.22 10.00 2.17
CA GLY A 148 -18.06 9.39 3.17
C GLY A 148 -17.30 8.51 4.12
N PHE A 149 -18.06 7.88 4.98
CA PHE A 149 -17.56 6.86 5.88
C PHE A 149 -18.61 5.76 6.06
N PHE A 150 -18.15 4.59 6.46
CA PHE A 150 -19.01 3.53 6.98
C PHE A 150 -18.24 2.67 7.98
N GLY A 151 -19.00 1.99 8.85
CA GLY A 151 -18.44 1.02 9.79
C GLY A 151 -18.03 -0.27 9.10
N HIS A 152 -16.88 -0.81 9.48
CA HIS A 152 -16.37 -2.10 9.00
C HIS A 152 -15.67 -2.84 10.14
N GLY A 153 -16.26 -3.96 10.56
CA GLY A 153 -15.82 -4.65 11.77
C GLY A 153 -15.90 -3.74 13.00
N SER A 154 -14.76 -3.53 13.68
CA SER A 154 -14.63 -2.65 14.85
C SER A 154 -14.20 -1.21 14.50
N GLY A 155 -13.93 -0.93 13.23
CA GLY A 155 -13.37 0.35 12.77
C GLY A 155 -14.31 1.13 11.85
N GLU A 156 -13.82 2.29 11.44
CA GLU A 156 -14.42 3.14 10.42
C GLU A 156 -13.51 3.17 9.19
N ILE A 157 -14.11 3.18 8.00
CA ILE A 157 -13.42 3.43 6.74
C ILE A 157 -13.86 4.81 6.26
N LEU A 158 -12.90 5.71 6.09
CA LEU A 158 -13.06 6.99 5.40
C LEU A 158 -12.75 6.76 3.92
N TYR A 159 -13.53 7.33 3.02
CA TYR A 159 -13.26 7.22 1.59
C TYR A 159 -13.55 8.51 0.84
N LEU A 160 -12.87 8.62 -0.30
CA LEU A 160 -13.04 9.64 -1.33
C LEU A 160 -13.10 8.92 -2.67
N SER A 161 -14.23 9.03 -3.35
CA SER A 161 -14.46 8.52 -4.69
C SER A 161 -14.58 9.66 -5.69
N THR A 162 -13.79 9.65 -6.77
CA THR A 162 -13.83 10.68 -7.80
C THR A 162 -13.40 10.14 -9.15
N ASN A 163 -13.94 10.73 -10.21
CA ASN A 163 -13.24 10.75 -11.49
C ASN A 163 -12.16 11.83 -11.37
N GLY A 164 -10.93 11.52 -11.72
CA GLY A 164 -9.86 12.48 -11.50
C GLY A 164 -8.52 12.02 -12.01
N ARG A 165 -7.48 12.69 -11.52
CA ARG A 165 -6.10 12.46 -11.94
C ARG A 165 -5.24 12.04 -10.75
N VAL A 166 -4.49 10.97 -10.94
CA VAL A 166 -3.43 10.52 -10.04
C VAL A 166 -2.10 10.85 -10.70
N VAL A 167 -1.31 11.72 -10.08
CA VAL A 167 -0.01 12.12 -10.62
C VAL A 167 1.07 11.35 -9.86
N LEU A 168 1.81 10.51 -10.59
CA LEU A 168 2.99 9.83 -10.08
C LEU A 168 4.18 10.78 -10.26
N SER A 169 4.72 11.27 -9.14
CA SER A 169 5.87 12.16 -9.20
C SER A 169 7.13 11.32 -9.37
N GLY A 170 7.72 11.37 -10.56
CA GLY A 170 9.00 10.75 -10.92
C GLY A 170 9.70 11.58 -12.01
N GLU A 171 10.91 11.19 -12.44
CA GLU A 171 11.69 11.94 -13.46
C GLU A 171 10.94 12.15 -14.79
N GLN A 172 9.89 11.35 -15.08
CA GLN A 172 9.04 11.50 -16.27
C GLN A 172 7.58 11.89 -15.99
N GLY A 173 7.21 12.13 -14.72
CA GLY A 173 5.88 12.65 -14.33
C GLY A 173 4.69 12.04 -15.08
N SER A 174 4.37 10.76 -14.86
CA SER A 174 3.19 10.14 -15.47
C SER A 174 1.91 10.60 -14.75
N THR A 175 0.94 11.05 -15.55
CA THR A 175 -0.41 11.37 -15.06
C THR A 175 -1.34 10.26 -15.49
N LEU A 176 -1.90 9.54 -14.53
CA LEU A 176 -2.97 8.58 -14.75
C LEU A 176 -4.31 9.32 -14.61
N GLN A 177 -5.23 9.10 -15.55
CA GLN A 177 -6.59 9.62 -15.48
C GLN A 177 -7.56 8.45 -15.38
N GLY A 178 -8.56 8.57 -14.52
CA GLY A 178 -9.54 7.50 -14.34
C GLY A 178 -10.45 7.73 -13.14
N ALA A 179 -11.35 6.77 -12.95
CA ALA A 179 -12.20 6.68 -11.78
C ALA A 179 -11.40 6.06 -10.63
N TYR A 180 -11.46 6.65 -9.45
CA TYR A 180 -10.76 6.10 -8.30
C TYR A 180 -11.47 6.31 -6.98
N THR A 181 -11.23 5.39 -6.05
CA THR A 181 -11.58 5.52 -4.64
C THR A 181 -10.35 5.34 -3.77
N LEU A 182 -9.97 6.42 -3.10
CA LEU A 182 -8.97 6.42 -2.04
C LEU A 182 -9.68 6.20 -0.72
N PHE A 183 -9.20 5.25 0.09
CA PHE A 183 -9.80 4.98 1.39
C PHE A 183 -8.77 4.71 2.47
N TYR A 184 -9.17 4.99 3.70
CA TYR A 184 -8.33 4.89 4.87
C TYR A 184 -9.13 4.35 6.04
N SER A 185 -8.58 3.35 6.72
CA SER A 185 -9.14 2.82 7.96
C SER A 185 -8.08 2.76 9.03
N LYS A 186 -8.45 3.17 10.25
CA LYS A 186 -7.58 3.17 11.42
C LYS A 186 -8.09 2.19 12.45
N CYS A 187 -7.20 1.33 12.92
CA CYS A 187 -7.49 0.33 13.94
C CYS A 187 -7.26 0.89 15.34
N SER A 188 -7.94 0.31 16.34
CA SER A 188 -7.82 0.72 17.74
C SER A 188 -6.43 0.50 18.34
N ASP A 189 -5.65 -0.41 17.77
CA ASP A 189 -4.27 -0.72 18.18
C ASP A 189 -3.21 0.12 17.45
N GLY A 190 -3.65 1.11 16.66
CA GLY A 190 -2.78 2.05 15.95
C GLY A 190 -2.40 1.62 14.53
N ARG A 191 -2.65 0.37 14.12
CA ARG A 191 -2.50 -0.04 12.72
C ARG A 191 -3.42 0.79 11.83
N ALA A 192 -3.08 0.93 10.57
CA ALA A 192 -3.96 1.56 9.60
C ALA A 192 -3.83 0.93 8.22
N VAL A 193 -4.89 1.00 7.43
CA VAL A 193 -4.92 0.54 6.05
C VAL A 193 -5.23 1.72 5.15
N LEU A 194 -4.37 1.95 4.17
CA LEU A 194 -4.60 2.86 3.05
C LEU A 194 -4.86 2.02 1.82
N GLY A 195 -5.93 2.30 1.09
CA GLY A 195 -6.24 1.60 -0.14
C GLY A 195 -6.62 2.54 -1.27
N LEU A 196 -6.33 2.13 -2.49
CA LEU A 196 -6.67 2.82 -3.72
C LEU A 196 -7.32 1.81 -4.67
N TRP A 197 -8.57 2.02 -5.01
CA TRP A 197 -9.25 1.30 -6.08
C TRP A 197 -9.28 2.20 -7.31
N PHE A 198 -8.71 1.73 -8.42
CA PHE A 198 -8.47 2.54 -9.61
C PHE A 198 -8.97 1.83 -10.87
N ASP A 199 -9.64 2.58 -11.75
CA ASP A 199 -10.07 2.12 -13.07
C ASP A 199 -9.80 3.21 -14.13
N GLN A 200 -8.82 2.96 -15.01
CA GLN A 200 -8.44 3.88 -16.10
C GLN A 200 -9.48 3.95 -17.22
N ARG A 201 -10.41 2.99 -17.30
CA ARG A 201 -11.36 2.89 -18.43
C ARG A 201 -12.45 3.96 -18.39
N ALA A 202 -12.63 4.60 -17.24
CA ALA A 202 -13.80 5.44 -16.96
C ALA A 202 -13.44 6.88 -16.52
N PRO A 203 -12.68 7.67 -17.31
CA PRO A 203 -12.35 9.03 -16.92
C PRO A 203 -13.58 9.97 -16.93
N ASP A 204 -14.57 9.72 -17.78
CA ASP A 204 -15.71 10.64 -18.02
C ASP A 204 -17.09 10.05 -17.67
N GLU A 205 -17.18 8.79 -17.25
CA GLU A 205 -18.46 8.10 -17.02
C GLU A 205 -18.47 7.35 -15.67
N VAL A 206 -19.54 7.53 -14.90
CA VAL A 206 -19.75 6.75 -13.67
C VAL A 206 -20.18 5.35 -14.10
N VAL A 207 -19.24 4.40 -14.05
CA VAL A 207 -19.52 2.99 -14.31
C VAL A 207 -20.15 2.37 -13.06
N GLU A 208 -21.40 1.90 -13.19
CA GLU A 208 -22.06 1.12 -12.14
C GLU A 208 -21.22 -0.12 -11.80
N GLY A 209 -21.00 -0.38 -10.51
CA GLY A 209 -20.07 -1.44 -10.08
C GLY A 209 -18.58 -1.04 -10.06
N GLY A 210 -18.23 0.18 -10.48
CA GLY A 210 -16.86 0.68 -10.52
C GLY A 210 -16.40 1.38 -9.23
N PRO A 211 -15.16 1.93 -9.20
CA PRO A 211 -14.60 2.56 -8.02
C PRO A 211 -15.44 3.70 -7.46
N VAL A 212 -16.11 4.45 -8.33
CA VAL A 212 -16.92 5.62 -7.94
C VAL A 212 -18.31 5.27 -7.43
N ASP A 213 -18.74 4.02 -7.52
CA ASP A 213 -20.02 3.55 -6.96
C ASP A 213 -19.85 3.19 -5.48
N PRO A 214 -20.50 3.91 -4.54
CA PRO A 214 -20.36 3.65 -3.11
C PRO A 214 -20.85 2.27 -2.66
N ASN A 215 -21.84 1.69 -3.36
CA ASN A 215 -22.34 0.36 -3.03
C ASN A 215 -21.34 -0.70 -3.49
N ALA A 216 -20.82 -0.56 -4.72
CA ALA A 216 -19.77 -1.43 -5.23
C ALA A 216 -18.51 -1.35 -4.36
N PHE A 217 -18.14 -0.15 -3.90
CA PHE A 217 -17.01 0.02 -2.98
C PHE A 217 -17.25 -0.67 -1.65
N ARG A 218 -18.46 -0.57 -1.08
CA ARG A 218 -18.81 -1.28 0.16
C ARG A 218 -18.71 -2.79 0.00
N GLU A 219 -19.21 -3.33 -1.11
CA GLU A 219 -19.10 -4.75 -1.43
C GLU A 219 -17.65 -5.19 -1.62
N MET A 220 -16.86 -4.38 -2.33
CA MET A 220 -15.43 -4.61 -2.57
C MET A 220 -14.66 -4.71 -1.25
N VAL A 221 -14.86 -3.77 -0.32
CA VAL A 221 -14.10 -3.79 0.94
C VAL A 221 -14.55 -4.87 1.92
N ALA A 222 -15.72 -5.47 1.71
CA ALA A 222 -16.22 -6.58 2.53
C ALA A 222 -15.31 -7.82 2.46
N TYR A 223 -14.52 -7.96 1.38
CA TYR A 223 -13.54 -9.03 1.21
C TYR A 223 -12.28 -8.87 2.07
N PHE A 224 -12.08 -7.73 2.73
CA PHE A 224 -10.84 -7.44 3.47
C PHE A 224 -11.06 -7.35 4.98
N SER A 225 -10.09 -7.86 5.73
CA SER A 225 -9.96 -7.62 7.17
C SER A 225 -8.87 -6.57 7.43
N PHE A 226 -9.32 -5.33 7.60
CA PHE A 226 -8.42 -4.20 7.87
C PHE A 226 -7.88 -4.24 9.30
N CYS A 227 -8.74 -4.58 10.27
CA CYS A 227 -8.44 -4.58 11.70
C CYS A 227 -8.82 -5.93 12.35
N PRO A 228 -8.12 -7.03 12.04
CA PRO A 228 -8.30 -8.31 12.72
C PRO A 228 -7.83 -8.25 14.18
#